data_AF-A0A2H6ER48-F1
#
_entry.id   AF-A0A2H6ER48-F1
#
_cell.length_a   1.000
_cell.length_b   1.000
_cell.length_c   1.000
_cell.angle_alpha   90.00
_cell.angle_beta   90.00
_cell.angle_gamma   90.00
#
_symmetry.space_group_name_H-M   'P 1'
#
loop_
_entity.id
_entity.type
_entity.pdbx_description
1 polymer ?
#
loop_
_entity_poly.entity_id
_entity_poly.type
_entity_poly.pdbx_seq_one_letter_code
_entity_poly.pdbx_strand_id
1 'polypeptide(L)'
;MPNVNIDVRKPVTLDSSVIISYLIETEINSNLAKNIWEFVVQNEIRIILPYTILIEIVSAIGRRTQNSSLAKEVENSLLNLPLIRFIELNKSRTAKVCNSARKYGLRGMDAIIVQVSEEFKTQLITFDKEIINKLNLNYSL
;
A
#
# COMPACT_ATOMS: atom_id res chain seq x y z
N MET A 1 -9.31 8.15 -17.80
CA MET A 1 -9.16 7.60 -16.44
C MET A 1 -7.68 7.41 -16.19
N PRO A 2 -7.16 7.81 -15.03
CA PRO A 2 -5.79 7.43 -14.67
C PRO A 2 -5.64 5.91 -14.73
N ASN A 3 -4.72 5.44 -15.55
CA ASN A 3 -4.53 4.01 -15.81
C ASN A 3 -3.24 3.56 -15.10
N VAL A 4 -3.39 2.90 -13.95
CA VAL A 4 -2.31 2.11 -13.37
C VAL A 4 -2.28 0.77 -14.12
N ASN A 5 -1.28 0.56 -14.97
CA ASN A 5 -1.11 -0.71 -15.68
C ASN A 5 -0.51 -1.75 -14.73
N ILE A 6 -1.33 -2.67 -14.21
CA ILE A 6 -0.91 -3.70 -13.26
C ILE A 6 -0.47 -4.96 -14.02
N ASP A 7 0.78 -5.37 -13.84
CA ASP A 7 1.28 -6.63 -14.43
C ASP A 7 0.79 -7.82 -13.61
N VAL A 8 -0.19 -8.56 -14.14
CA VAL A 8 -0.79 -9.75 -13.50
C VAL A 8 0.23 -10.84 -13.12
N ARG A 9 1.43 -10.82 -13.70
CA ARG A 9 2.49 -11.81 -13.41
C ARG A 9 3.34 -11.43 -12.20
N LYS A 10 3.13 -10.24 -11.61
CA LYS A 10 3.90 -9.74 -10.48
C LYS A 10 3.00 -9.51 -9.27
N PRO A 11 3.47 -9.78 -8.05
CA PRO A 11 2.78 -9.32 -6.86
C PRO A 11 2.79 -7.79 -6.80
N VAL A 12 1.87 -7.23 -6.03
CA VAL A 12 1.77 -5.78 -5.81
C VAL A 12 2.09 -5.40 -4.37
N THR A 13 2.61 -4.20 -4.17
CA THR A 13 2.65 -3.54 -2.86
C THR A 13 1.77 -2.31 -2.96
N LEU A 14 0.64 -2.33 -2.26
CA LEU A 14 -0.30 -1.23 -2.24
C LEU A 14 0.03 -0.31 -1.07
N ASP A 15 0.13 0.98 -1.36
CA ASP A 15 0.26 2.00 -0.33
C ASP A 15 -1.05 2.17 0.46
N SER A 16 -0.94 2.70 1.69
CA SER A 16 -2.09 2.96 2.54
C SER A 16 -3.03 3.94 1.88
N SER A 17 -2.52 4.91 1.11
CA SER A 17 -3.31 5.85 0.31
C SER A 17 -4.30 5.16 -0.64
N VAL A 18 -3.91 4.02 -1.23
CA VAL A 18 -4.77 3.24 -2.15
C VAL A 18 -5.83 2.48 -1.36
N ILE A 19 -5.43 1.74 -0.33
CA ILE A 19 -6.35 0.91 0.45
C ILE A 19 -7.34 1.78 1.23
N ILE A 20 -6.90 2.90 1.79
CA ILE A 20 -7.78 3.84 2.48
C ILE A 20 -8.79 4.47 1.52
N SER A 21 -8.36 4.85 0.30
CA SER A 21 -9.29 5.36 -0.73
C SER A 21 -10.32 4.32 -1.17
N TYR A 22 -9.94 3.05 -1.17
CA TYR A 22 -10.88 1.95 -1.43
C TYR A 22 -11.92 1.82 -0.31
N LEU A 23 -11.48 1.86 0.95
CA LEU A 23 -12.33 1.67 2.13
C LEU A 23 -13.23 2.88 2.46
N ILE A 24 -12.83 4.09 2.07
CA ILE A 24 -13.55 5.34 2.37
C ILE A 24 -14.06 5.96 1.08
N GLU A 25 -15.37 5.87 0.85
CA GLU A 25 -16.00 6.28 -0.42
C GLU A 25 -15.90 7.78 -0.71
N THR A 26 -15.69 8.61 0.31
CA THR A 26 -15.57 10.07 0.17
C THR A 26 -14.18 10.53 -0.26
N GLU A 27 -13.20 9.61 -0.38
CA GLU A 27 -11.86 9.96 -0.85
C GLU A 27 -11.86 10.29 -2.35
N ILE A 28 -11.07 11.30 -2.74
CA ILE A 28 -10.99 11.78 -4.13
C ILE A 28 -10.61 10.67 -5.13
N ASN A 29 -9.81 9.71 -4.69
CA ASN A 29 -9.34 8.59 -5.52
C ASN A 29 -10.16 7.31 -5.32
N SER A 30 -11.33 7.36 -4.67
CA SER A 30 -12.09 6.16 -4.33
C SER A 30 -12.46 5.31 -5.55
N ASN A 31 -12.91 5.93 -6.64
CA ASN A 31 -13.23 5.20 -7.89
C ASN A 31 -12.00 4.49 -8.48
N LEU A 32 -10.84 5.15 -8.49
CA LEU A 32 -9.60 4.55 -8.98
C LEU A 32 -9.16 3.39 -8.05
N ALA A 33 -9.26 3.59 -6.74
CA ALA A 33 -8.92 2.57 -5.75
C ALA A 33 -9.82 1.33 -5.86
N LYS A 34 -11.12 1.52 -6.09
CA LYS A 34 -12.08 0.43 -6.36
C LYS A 34 -11.65 -0.38 -7.59
N ASN A 35 -11.35 0.29 -8.71
CA ASN A 35 -10.88 -0.38 -9.92
C ASN A 35 -9.57 -1.17 -9.69
N ILE A 36 -8.61 -0.58 -8.96
CA ILE A 36 -7.34 -1.26 -8.63
C ILE A 36 -7.61 -2.49 -7.76
N TRP A 37 -8.41 -2.36 -6.71
CA TRP A 37 -8.71 -3.44 -5.79
C TRP A 37 -9.45 -4.58 -6.49
N GLU A 38 -10.49 -4.28 -7.26
CA GLU A 38 -11.25 -5.26 -8.03
C GLU A 38 -10.35 -5.99 -9.03
N PHE A 39 -9.50 -5.28 -9.76
CA PHE A 39 -8.55 -5.91 -10.68
C PHE A 39 -7.60 -6.87 -9.96
N VAL A 40 -7.03 -6.46 -8.83
CA VAL A 40 -6.12 -7.28 -8.01
C VAL A 40 -6.81 -8.54 -7.50
N VAL A 41 -8.03 -8.41 -6.98
CA VAL A 41 -8.82 -9.54 -6.45
C VAL A 41 -9.26 -10.49 -7.56
N GLN A 42 -9.82 -9.98 -8.66
CA GLN A 42 -10.31 -10.79 -9.78
C GLN A 42 -9.20 -11.61 -10.45
N ASN A 43 -7.97 -11.08 -10.46
CA ASN A 43 -6.81 -11.75 -11.05
C ASN A 43 -5.96 -12.50 -10.00
N GLU A 44 -6.45 -12.62 -8.76
CA GLU A 44 -5.76 -13.29 -7.64
C GLU A 44 -4.31 -12.83 -7.43
N ILE A 45 -4.04 -11.54 -7.68
CA ILE A 45 -2.70 -10.98 -7.59
C ILE A 45 -2.32 -10.89 -6.10
N ARG A 46 -1.18 -11.49 -5.74
CA ARG A 46 -0.67 -11.44 -4.36
C ARG A 46 -0.30 -10.01 -3.97
N ILE A 47 -0.71 -9.61 -2.78
CA ILE A 47 -0.41 -8.31 -2.18
C ILE A 47 0.62 -8.53 -1.06
N ILE A 48 1.74 -7.79 -1.10
CA ILE A 48 2.81 -7.88 -0.10
C ILE A 48 2.99 -6.52 0.54
N LEU A 49 2.72 -6.43 1.85
CA LEU A 49 2.68 -5.17 2.60
C LEU A 49 3.56 -5.25 3.84
N PRO A 50 4.24 -4.17 4.26
CA PRO A 50 4.74 -4.10 5.64
C PRO A 50 3.58 -3.94 6.62
N TYR A 51 3.75 -4.43 7.87
CA TYR A 51 2.76 -4.22 8.94
C TYR A 51 2.48 -2.73 9.24
N THR A 52 3.39 -1.82 8.87
CA THR A 52 3.17 -0.37 9.00
C THR A 52 1.97 0.12 8.19
N ILE A 53 1.65 -0.51 7.06
CA ILE A 53 0.46 -0.17 6.25
C ILE A 53 -0.83 -0.52 6.99
N LEU A 54 -0.85 -1.66 7.70
CA LEU A 54 -2.00 -2.02 8.54
C LEU A 54 -2.24 -0.98 9.64
N ILE A 55 -1.17 -0.52 10.30
CA ILE A 55 -1.24 0.52 11.33
C ILE A 55 -1.82 1.83 10.76
N GLU A 56 -1.36 2.23 9.57
CA GLU A 56 -1.85 3.45 8.91
C GLU A 56 -3.33 3.34 8.53
N ILE A 57 -3.77 2.20 7.99
CA ILE A 57 -5.17 1.96 7.63
C ILE A 57 -6.05 2.01 8.88
N VAL A 58 -5.74 1.24 9.92
CA VAL A 58 -6.52 1.20 11.16
C VAL A 58 -6.59 2.59 11.80
N SER A 59 -5.47 3.31 11.82
CA SER A 59 -5.42 4.68 12.34
C SER A 59 -6.24 5.66 11.50
N ALA A 60 -6.23 5.53 10.17
CA ALA A 60 -6.99 6.39 9.28
C ALA A 60 -8.50 6.15 9.43
N ILE A 61 -8.93 4.88 9.45
CA ILE A 61 -10.33 4.51 9.67
C ILE A 61 -10.79 5.02 11.03
N GLY A 62 -10.06 4.74 12.11
CA GLY A 62 -10.39 5.21 13.44
C GLY A 62 -10.54 6.73 13.53
N ARG A 63 -9.61 7.50 12.96
CA ARG A 63 -9.68 8.98 12.97
C ARG A 63 -10.82 9.53 12.12
N ARG A 64 -11.03 8.99 10.92
CA ARG A 64 -11.99 9.55 9.95
C ARG A 64 -13.43 9.16 10.25
N THR A 65 -13.64 7.96 10.79
CA THR A 65 -14.99 7.44 11.09
C THR A 65 -15.38 7.61 12.55
N GLN A 66 -14.41 7.86 13.44
CA GLN A 66 -14.58 7.83 14.90
C GLN A 66 -15.19 6.52 15.42
N ASN A 67 -15.02 5.43 14.65
CA ASN A 67 -15.56 4.12 14.96
C ASN A 67 -14.43 3.10 15.15
N SER A 68 -14.09 2.85 16.41
CA SER A 68 -13.05 1.89 16.79
C SER A 68 -13.40 0.45 16.40
N SER A 69 -14.67 0.06 16.50
CA SER A 69 -15.13 -1.28 16.11
C SER A 69 -14.93 -1.52 14.61
N LEU A 70 -15.29 -0.53 13.77
CA LEU A 70 -15.04 -0.60 12.33
C LEU A 70 -13.55 -0.71 12.02
N ALA A 71 -12.70 0.06 12.71
CA ALA A 71 -11.25 -0.04 12.54
C ALA A 71 -10.73 -1.45 12.88
N LYS A 72 -11.29 -2.08 13.92
CA LYS A 72 -10.96 -3.47 14.31
C LYS A 72 -11.46 -4.50 13.31
N GLU A 73 -12.66 -4.32 12.76
CA GLU A 73 -13.20 -5.18 11.70
C GLU A 73 -12.35 -5.12 10.43
N VAL A 74 -11.91 -3.93 10.03
CA VAL A 74 -10.98 -3.72 8.91
C VAL A 74 -9.64 -4.41 9.19
N GLU A 75 -9.08 -4.25 10.39
CA GLU A 75 -7.84 -4.92 10.80
C GLU A 75 -7.94 -6.44 10.62
N ASN A 76 -8.98 -7.05 11.20
CA ASN A 76 -9.21 -8.49 11.13
C ASN A 76 -9.43 -8.95 9.69
N SER A 77 -10.18 -8.19 8.89
CA SER A 77 -10.44 -8.54 7.49
C SER A 77 -9.17 -8.56 6.65
N LEU A 78 -8.30 -7.55 6.82
CA LEU A 78 -7.03 -7.49 6.10
C LEU A 78 -6.05 -8.58 6.53
N LEU A 79 -5.98 -8.90 7.83
CA LEU A 79 -5.12 -9.96 8.36
C LEU A 79 -5.53 -11.36 7.88
N ASN A 80 -6.82 -11.57 7.63
CA ASN A 80 -7.36 -12.87 7.21
C ASN A 80 -7.54 -13.00 5.69
N LEU A 81 -7.24 -11.95 4.91
CA LEU A 81 -7.40 -11.99 3.46
C LEU A 81 -6.28 -12.85 2.83
N PRO A 82 -6.57 -13.98 2.16
CA PRO A 82 -5.54 -14.92 1.68
C PRO A 82 -4.57 -14.32 0.65
N LEU A 83 -5.00 -13.26 -0.04
CA LEU A 83 -4.18 -12.56 -1.03
C LEU A 83 -3.10 -11.67 -0.39
N ILE A 84 -3.25 -11.30 0.89
CA ILE A 84 -2.35 -10.37 1.58
C ILE A 84 -1.32 -11.15 2.40
N ARG A 85 -0.05 -10.80 2.22
CA ARG A 85 1.04 -11.19 3.10
C ARG A 85 1.65 -9.95 3.75
N PHE A 86 1.60 -9.91 5.08
CA PHE A 86 2.29 -8.88 5.85
C PHE A 86 3.75 -9.25 6.15
N ILE A 87 4.62 -8.25 6.12
CA ILE A 87 6.06 -8.36 6.32
C ILE A 87 6.48 -7.56 7.54
N GLU A 88 7.22 -8.20 8.43
CA GLU A 88 7.78 -7.58 9.63
C GLU A 88 9.06 -6.78 9.32
N LEU A 89 9.19 -5.63 9.99
CA LEU A 89 10.43 -4.88 10.05
C LEU A 89 11.35 -5.53 11.10
N ASN A 90 12.56 -5.92 10.69
CA ASN A 90 13.58 -6.48 11.56
C ASN A 90 14.93 -5.80 11.29
N LYS A 91 15.94 -6.09 12.10
CA LYS A 91 17.28 -5.47 11.99
C LYS A 91 17.85 -5.50 10.57
N SER A 92 17.72 -6.63 9.85
CA SER A 92 18.22 -6.76 8.48
C SER A 92 17.43 -5.88 7.50
N ARG A 93 16.10 -5.81 7.62
CA ARG A 93 15.28 -4.94 6.77
C ARG A 93 15.47 -3.47 7.11
N THR A 94 15.63 -3.11 8.38
CA THR A 94 15.90 -1.73 8.81
C THR A 94 17.13 -1.16 8.11
N ALA A 95 18.22 -1.93 7.99
CA ALA A 95 19.40 -1.47 7.24
C ALA A 95 19.10 -1.18 5.76
N LYS A 96 18.29 -2.02 5.11
CA LYS A 96 17.84 -1.82 3.73
C LYS A 96 16.90 -0.61 3.61
N VAL A 97 15.99 -0.43 4.57
CA VAL A 97 15.08 0.73 4.64
C VAL A 97 15.88 2.01 4.75
N CYS A 98 16.90 2.07 5.60
CA CYS A 98 17.79 3.22 5.70
C CYS A 98 18.53 3.51 4.38
N ASN A 99 18.85 2.49 3.59
CA ASN A 99 19.42 2.69 2.26
C ASN A 99 18.40 3.29 1.28
N SER A 100 17.18 2.74 1.20
CA SER A 100 16.12 3.29 0.35
C SER A 100 15.74 4.72 0.78
N ALA A 101 15.64 4.98 2.08
CA ALA A 101 15.39 6.32 2.64
C ALA A 101 16.44 7.34 2.19
N ARG A 102 17.74 7.00 2.30
CA ARG A 102 18.83 7.89 1.85
C ARG A 102 18.87 8.04 0.34
N LYS A 103 18.67 6.95 -0.41
CA LYS A 103 18.74 6.92 -1.87
C LYS A 103 17.69 7.83 -2.51
N TYR A 104 16.45 7.76 -2.00
CA TYR A 104 15.30 8.46 -2.60
C TYR A 104 14.87 9.68 -1.77
N GLY A 105 15.47 9.92 -0.61
CA GLY A 105 15.08 11.02 0.30
C GLY A 105 13.70 10.83 0.92
N LEU A 106 13.30 9.60 1.26
CA LEU A 106 11.96 9.25 1.71
C LEU A 106 11.77 9.42 3.23
N ARG A 107 10.52 9.65 3.66
CA ARG A 107 10.16 9.57 5.09
C ARG A 107 10.25 8.13 5.56
N GLY A 108 10.33 7.93 6.89
CA GLY A 108 10.55 6.61 7.47
C GLY A 108 9.54 5.55 7.01
N MET A 109 8.24 5.86 7.03
CA MET A 109 7.18 4.93 6.64
C MET A 109 7.21 4.65 5.12
N ASP A 110 7.34 5.70 4.31
CA ASP A 110 7.49 5.62 2.86
C ASP A 110 8.70 4.76 2.47
N ALA A 111 9.81 4.87 3.19
CA ALA A 111 10.99 4.06 2.94
C ALA A 111 10.76 2.57 3.24
N ILE A 112 9.92 2.24 4.22
CA ILE A 112 9.58 0.84 4.55
C ILE A 112 8.77 0.21 3.42
N ILE A 113 7.74 0.90 2.93
CA ILE A 113 6.93 0.38 1.81
C ILE A 113 7.76 0.21 0.54
N VAL A 114 8.59 1.21 0.21
CA VAL A 114 9.50 1.13 -0.95
C VAL A 114 10.46 -0.03 -0.81
N GLN A 115 11.08 -0.21 0.36
CA GLN A 115 12.00 -1.30 0.59
C GLN A 115 11.33 -2.68 0.49
N VAL A 116 10.10 -2.83 0.99
CA VAL A 116 9.32 -4.07 0.80
C VAL A 116 9.07 -4.33 -0.68
N SER A 117 8.69 -3.30 -1.44
CA SER A 117 8.47 -3.46 -2.87
C SER A 117 9.74 -3.90 -3.62
N GLU A 118 10.89 -3.33 -3.26
CA GLU A 118 12.19 -3.69 -3.83
C GLU A 118 12.61 -5.12 -3.43
N GLU A 119 12.43 -5.51 -2.17
CA GLU A 119 12.82 -6.84 -1.65
C GLU A 119 12.05 -7.96 -2.33
N PHE A 120 10.74 -7.78 -2.51
CA PHE A 120 9.86 -8.79 -3.07
C PHE A 120 9.60 -8.61 -4.58
N LYS A 121 10.27 -7.64 -5.21
CA LYS A 121 10.11 -7.29 -6.64
C LYS A 121 8.65 -7.07 -7.02
N THR A 122 7.89 -6.46 -6.12
CA THR A 122 6.49 -6.16 -6.37
C THR A 122 6.36 -4.90 -7.22
N GLN A 123 5.23 -4.77 -7.89
CA GLN A 123 4.82 -3.47 -8.41
C GLN A 123 4.26 -2.64 -7.24
N LEU A 124 4.99 -1.61 -6.82
CA LEU A 124 4.45 -0.59 -5.93
C LEU A 124 3.25 0.07 -6.63
N ILE A 125 2.22 0.46 -5.88
CA ILE A 125 1.09 1.28 -6.33
C ILE A 125 0.76 2.25 -5.19
N THR A 126 0.80 3.55 -5.47
CA THR A 126 0.56 4.62 -4.49
C THR A 126 -0.15 5.80 -5.17
N PHE A 127 -0.90 6.58 -4.39
CA PHE A 127 -1.42 7.88 -4.82
C PHE A 127 -0.57 9.07 -4.32
N ASP A 128 0.51 8.80 -3.61
CA ASP A 128 1.45 9.83 -3.16
C ASP A 128 2.32 10.31 -4.34
N LYS A 129 2.06 11.55 -4.77
CA LYS A 129 2.78 12.19 -5.89
C LYS A 129 4.28 12.36 -5.60
N GLU A 130 4.67 12.55 -4.35
CA GLU A 130 6.08 12.68 -3.96
C GLU A 130 6.80 11.34 -4.16
N ILE A 131 6.19 10.23 -3.74
CA ILE A 131 6.74 8.87 -3.95
C ILE A 131 6.82 8.55 -5.45
N ILE A 132 5.77 8.85 -6.21
CA ILE A 132 5.71 8.63 -7.67
C ILE A 132 6.87 9.33 -8.37
N ASN A 133 7.08 10.61 -8.04
CA ASN A 133 8.13 11.41 -8.63
C ASN A 133 9.53 10.91 -8.21
N LYS A 134 9.74 10.62 -6.92
CA LYS A 134 11.04 10.15 -6.41
C LYS A 134 11.48 8.81 -6.98
N LEU A 135 10.54 7.95 -7.32
CA LEU A 135 10.79 6.61 -7.86
C LEU A 135 10.60 6.52 -9.37
N ASN A 136 10.22 7.63 -10.04
CA ASN A 136 9.85 7.66 -11.46
C ASN A 136 8.85 6.56 -11.83
N LEU A 137 7.79 6.42 -11.03
CA LEU A 137 6.75 5.42 -11.29
C LEU A 137 5.91 5.86 -12.49
N ASN A 138 5.79 4.99 -13.49
CA ASN A 138 5.03 5.27 -14.72
C ASN A 138 3.52 5.09 -14.49
N TYR A 139 2.91 5.98 -13.71
CA TYR A 139 1.45 6.10 -13.65
C TYR A 139 1.00 7.34 -14.42
N SER A 140 -0.12 7.22 -15.12
CA SER A 140 -0.88 8.40 -15.52
C SER A 140 -1.91 8.62 -14.41
N LEU A 141 -1.64 9.50 -13.44
CA LEU A 141 -2.60 9.91 -12.39
C LEU A 141 -3.29 11.22 -12.74
#